data_AF-A0A0F4YRM5-F1
#
_entry.id   AF-A0A0F4YRM5-F1
#
_cell.length_a   1.000
_cell.length_b   1.000
_cell.length_c   1.000
_cell.angle_alpha   90.00
_cell.angle_beta   90.00
_cell.angle_gamma   90.00
#
_symmetry.space_group_name_H-M   'P 1'
#
loop_
_entity.id
_entity.type
_entity.pdbx_description
1 polymer ?
#
loop_
_entity_poly.entity_id
_entity_poly.type
_entity_poly.pdbx_seq_one_letter_code
_entity_poly.pdbx_strand_id
1 'polypeptide(L)'
;TIERCRSQYESFDLIGMTEYGSRQEVECQIHSCFQLLCQLPNEELWRWQAGISLVVHRFQRVPVSQTLPPQGTWLPSVSQSVSGGYLTQQGILACLLLLYRLSDQEVGRWQWVMISYLYPRLQRLPAMRPPPPGSKKCHEFLDELQKELRLIKTFFDDDRSYLIMELAGKGDPRVAALSPPRTASYEQLFLFTLSVRYHARTYRAAFLDMDGDRLHDSGSRAHGHSGEYIEKYGLSPSADRVGYALRIGRKQQAVEEGVSLSGMSLVMTPMSRKLHALTSLEIDKAICLLAVFNEYEQIMGLSCYLSPDMDSYQEIFDSEVANWLAQTRYD
;
A
#
# COMPACT_ATOMS: atom_id res chain seq x y z
N THR A 1 -26.54 -5.41 -1.26
CA THR A 1 -25.35 -6.26 -1.52
C THR A 1 -24.94 -7.14 -0.33
N ILE A 2 -25.30 -6.84 0.94
CA ILE A 2 -25.28 -7.86 2.02
C ILE A 2 -26.14 -9.06 1.63
N GLU A 3 -27.33 -8.82 1.07
CA GLU A 3 -28.19 -9.89 0.51
C GLU A 3 -27.58 -10.60 -0.70
N ARG A 4 -26.70 -9.95 -1.46
CA ARG A 4 -26.00 -10.53 -2.63
C ARG A 4 -24.83 -11.40 -2.20
N CYS A 5 -24.08 -10.99 -1.17
CA CYS A 5 -23.11 -11.86 -0.50
C CYS A 5 -23.84 -13.02 0.18
N ARG A 6 -24.92 -12.75 0.91
CA ARG A 6 -25.73 -13.79 1.55
C ARG A 6 -26.23 -14.80 0.53
N SER A 7 -26.74 -14.38 -0.64
CA SER A 7 -27.18 -15.30 -1.68
C SER A 7 -26.03 -16.10 -2.30
N GLN A 8 -24.84 -15.49 -2.51
CA GLN A 8 -23.65 -16.19 -3.00
C GLN A 8 -23.05 -17.17 -1.97
N TYR A 9 -23.20 -16.87 -0.68
CA TYR A 9 -22.76 -17.72 0.43
C TYR A 9 -23.77 -18.83 0.74
N GLU A 10 -25.06 -18.60 0.51
CA GLU A 10 -26.14 -19.59 0.63
C GLU A 10 -26.18 -20.55 -0.57
N SER A 11 -25.77 -20.09 -1.77
CA SER A 11 -25.76 -20.92 -3.00
C SER A 11 -24.54 -21.84 -3.16
N PHE A 12 -23.54 -21.74 -2.27
CA PHE A 12 -22.35 -22.60 -2.32
C PHE A 12 -22.65 -23.92 -1.59
N ASP A 13 -23.05 -24.94 -2.34
CA ASP A 13 -23.29 -26.28 -1.83
C ASP A 13 -21.95 -26.93 -1.45
N LEU A 14 -21.64 -26.92 -0.16
CA LEU A 14 -20.64 -27.78 0.47
C LEU A 14 -21.28 -29.16 0.73
N ILE A 15 -21.95 -29.71 -0.28
CA ILE A 15 -22.44 -31.10 -0.26
C ILE A 15 -21.21 -31.98 -0.44
N GLY A 16 -20.60 -32.33 0.68
CA GLY A 16 -19.46 -33.23 0.72
C GLY A 16 -18.75 -33.31 2.07
N MET A 17 -18.89 -32.32 2.96
CA MET A 17 -18.16 -32.31 4.24
C MET A 17 -19.02 -32.55 5.49
N THR A 18 -20.34 -32.63 5.37
CA THR A 18 -21.23 -32.67 6.55
C THR A 18 -21.73 -34.06 6.97
N GLU A 19 -21.40 -35.15 6.27
CA GLU A 19 -22.02 -36.45 6.60
C GLU A 19 -21.21 -37.41 7.49
N TYR A 20 -19.89 -37.33 7.66
CA TYR A 20 -19.15 -38.32 8.48
C TYR A 20 -17.86 -37.82 9.14
N GLY A 21 -17.90 -36.67 9.83
CA GLY A 21 -16.79 -36.23 10.69
C GLY A 21 -17.06 -36.50 12.16
N SER A 22 -16.13 -37.14 12.87
CA SER A 22 -16.14 -37.17 14.33
C SER A 22 -16.05 -35.72 14.86
N ARG A 23 -16.69 -35.44 16.01
CA ARG A 23 -16.68 -34.08 16.62
C ARG A 23 -15.26 -33.52 16.77
N GLN A 24 -14.28 -34.38 17.03
CA GLN A 24 -12.88 -34.01 17.17
C GLN A 24 -12.26 -33.52 15.86
N GLU A 25 -12.63 -34.10 14.71
CA GLU A 25 -12.15 -33.66 13.39
C GLU A 25 -12.70 -32.28 13.03
N VAL A 26 -13.98 -32.01 13.34
CA VAL A 26 -14.59 -30.69 13.15
C VAL A 26 -13.88 -29.64 14.01
N GLU A 27 -13.60 -29.94 15.27
CA GLU A 27 -12.86 -29.04 16.18
C GLU A 27 -11.43 -28.77 15.66
N CYS A 28 -10.72 -29.78 15.13
CA CYS A 28 -9.41 -29.60 14.49
C CYS A 28 -9.48 -28.74 13.22
N GLN A 29 -10.52 -28.90 12.39
CA GLN A 29 -10.71 -28.08 11.19
C GLN A 29 -10.97 -26.61 11.53
N ILE A 30 -11.82 -26.34 12.52
CA ILE A 30 -12.11 -24.97 12.99
C ILE A 30 -10.83 -24.32 13.51
N HIS A 31 -10.05 -25.04 14.32
CA HIS A 31 -8.77 -24.54 14.83
C HIS A 31 -7.79 -24.22 13.69
N SER A 32 -7.69 -25.12 12.71
CA SER A 32 -6.84 -24.92 11.53
C SER A 32 -7.27 -23.69 10.73
N CYS A 33 -8.57 -23.44 10.57
CA CYS A 33 -9.08 -22.23 9.91
C CYS A 33 -8.67 -20.95 10.65
N PHE A 34 -8.76 -20.94 11.98
CA PHE A 34 -8.31 -19.78 12.76
C PHE A 34 -6.80 -19.57 12.67
N GLN A 35 -5.99 -20.64 12.77
CA GLN A 35 -4.54 -20.54 12.59
C GLN A 35 -4.19 -19.97 11.22
N LEU A 36 -4.87 -20.46 10.18
CA LEU A 36 -4.71 -20.01 8.81
C LEU A 36 -4.94 -18.51 8.66
N LEU A 37 -6.12 -18.04 9.09
CA LEU A 37 -6.46 -16.63 9.05
C LEU A 37 -5.50 -15.79 9.91
N CYS A 38 -5.07 -16.32 11.06
CA CYS A 38 -4.09 -15.67 11.92
C CYS A 38 -2.65 -15.73 11.39
N GLN A 39 -2.36 -16.44 10.31
CA GLN A 39 -1.06 -16.49 9.65
C GLN A 39 -1.07 -15.75 8.31
N LEU A 40 -2.25 -15.33 7.82
CA LEU A 40 -2.33 -14.56 6.58
C LEU A 40 -1.48 -13.28 6.69
N PRO A 41 -0.74 -12.93 5.64
CA PRO A 41 -0.10 -11.61 5.54
C PRO A 41 -1.19 -10.53 5.55
N ASN A 42 -0.82 -9.31 5.95
CA ASN A 42 -1.79 -8.23 6.08
C ASN A 42 -2.51 -7.90 4.76
N GLU A 43 -1.82 -8.03 3.63
CA GLU A 43 -2.39 -7.86 2.28
C GLU A 43 -3.54 -8.85 1.98
N GLU A 44 -3.37 -10.13 2.31
CA GLU A 44 -4.42 -11.12 2.14
C GLU A 44 -5.56 -10.93 3.16
N LEU A 45 -5.25 -10.53 4.40
CA LEU A 45 -6.30 -10.15 5.37
C LEU A 45 -7.17 -9.01 4.84
N TRP A 46 -6.57 -8.04 4.14
CA TRP A 46 -7.30 -6.96 3.48
C TRP A 46 -8.16 -7.47 2.32
N ARG A 47 -7.60 -8.31 1.45
CA ARG A 47 -8.33 -8.91 0.33
C ARG A 47 -9.60 -9.63 0.78
N TRP A 48 -9.55 -10.27 1.95
CA TRP A 48 -10.65 -11.03 2.54
C TRP A 48 -11.43 -10.29 3.63
N GLN A 49 -11.20 -8.97 3.80
CA GLN A 49 -11.75 -8.20 4.91
C GLN A 49 -13.28 -8.34 5.05
N ALA A 50 -14.02 -8.29 3.94
CA ALA A 50 -15.48 -8.42 3.99
C ALA A 50 -15.94 -9.78 4.54
N GLY A 51 -15.30 -10.87 4.11
CA GLY A 51 -15.59 -12.22 4.61
C GLY A 51 -15.17 -12.38 6.07
N ILE A 52 -14.01 -11.83 6.44
CA ILE A 52 -13.54 -11.83 7.82
C ILE A 52 -14.46 -11.02 8.74
N SER A 53 -14.91 -9.83 8.32
CA SER A 53 -15.87 -9.01 9.07
C SER A 53 -17.22 -9.72 9.28
N LEU A 54 -17.70 -10.48 8.29
CA LEU A 54 -18.91 -11.31 8.44
C LEU A 54 -18.72 -12.40 9.52
N VAL A 55 -17.56 -13.05 9.54
CA VAL A 55 -17.21 -14.02 10.59
C VAL A 55 -17.11 -13.32 11.95
N VAL A 56 -16.42 -12.17 12.05
CA VAL A 56 -16.30 -11.41 13.30
C VAL A 56 -17.68 -11.00 13.84
N HIS A 57 -18.57 -10.50 12.98
CA HIS A 57 -19.95 -10.22 13.38
C HIS A 57 -20.62 -11.47 13.95
N ARG A 58 -20.58 -12.59 13.23
CA ARG A 58 -21.23 -13.84 13.64
C ARG A 58 -20.82 -14.22 15.05
N PHE A 59 -19.54 -14.05 15.36
CA PHE A 59 -18.96 -14.39 16.65
C PHE A 59 -19.17 -13.34 17.76
N GLN A 60 -19.18 -12.03 17.46
CA GLN A 60 -19.38 -10.99 18.49
C GLN A 60 -20.85 -10.63 18.72
N ARG A 61 -21.75 -11.05 17.83
CA ARG A 61 -23.15 -10.54 17.74
C ARG A 61 -23.22 -9.01 17.61
N VAL A 62 -22.12 -8.38 17.23
CA VAL A 62 -22.04 -6.94 16.94
C VAL A 62 -22.62 -6.73 15.55
N PRO A 63 -23.51 -5.74 15.33
CA PRO A 63 -24.12 -5.50 14.02
C PRO A 63 -23.08 -5.45 12.88
N VAL A 64 -23.41 -6.01 11.71
CA VAL A 64 -22.53 -6.00 10.52
C VAL A 64 -22.02 -4.57 10.25
N SER A 65 -22.89 -3.57 10.44
CA SER A 65 -22.60 -2.15 10.23
C SER A 65 -21.58 -1.54 11.19
N GLN A 66 -21.29 -2.21 12.31
CA GLN A 66 -20.27 -1.82 13.29
C GLN A 66 -18.95 -2.61 13.12
N THR A 67 -18.96 -3.69 12.33
CA THR A 67 -17.79 -4.56 12.04
C THR A 67 -17.29 -4.44 10.60
N LEU A 68 -18.15 -4.03 9.67
CA LEU A 68 -17.78 -3.52 8.36
C LEU A 68 -17.52 -2.02 8.47
N PRO A 69 -16.59 -1.46 7.67
CA PRO A 69 -16.61 -0.04 7.39
C PRO A 69 -18.02 0.35 6.87
N PRO A 70 -18.54 1.53 7.25
CA PRO A 70 -19.92 1.87 6.98
C PRO A 70 -20.21 1.93 5.48
N GLN A 71 -21.47 1.63 5.17
CA GLN A 71 -22.01 1.21 3.88
C GLN A 71 -21.38 1.90 2.67
N GLY A 72 -20.70 1.12 1.81
CA GLY A 72 -20.18 1.57 0.51
C GLY A 72 -19.01 0.77 -0.04
N THR A 73 -18.28 0.08 0.81
CA THR A 73 -17.09 -0.72 0.47
C THR A 73 -17.47 -2.12 0.01
N TRP A 74 -17.65 -2.29 -1.30
CA TRP A 74 -17.89 -3.60 -1.90
C TRP A 74 -16.62 -4.24 -2.43
N LEU A 75 -16.63 -5.57 -2.32
CA LEU A 75 -15.60 -6.57 -2.61
C LEU A 75 -14.72 -6.24 -3.83
N PRO A 76 -13.39 -6.47 -3.75
CA PRO A 76 -12.56 -6.51 -4.95
C PRO A 76 -13.12 -7.58 -5.90
N SER A 77 -13.26 -7.23 -7.17
CA SER A 77 -13.55 -8.18 -8.23
C SER A 77 -12.47 -9.25 -8.24
N VAL A 78 -12.88 -10.52 -8.13
CA VAL A 78 -11.96 -11.67 -8.15
C VAL A 78 -11.43 -11.81 -9.57
N SER A 79 -10.27 -11.21 -9.87
CA SER A 79 -9.49 -11.58 -11.04
C SER A 79 -8.73 -12.88 -10.74
N GLN A 80 -9.07 -13.92 -11.50
CA GLN A 80 -8.46 -15.24 -11.43
C GLN A 80 -7.10 -15.21 -12.14
N SER A 81 -6.02 -14.86 -11.44
CA SER A 81 -4.68 -15.35 -11.81
C SER A 81 -3.63 -14.90 -10.80
N VAL A 82 -3.27 -15.76 -9.84
CA VAL A 82 -1.87 -15.82 -9.35
C VAL A 82 -1.58 -17.27 -8.99
N SER A 83 -0.66 -17.88 -9.74
CA SER A 83 -0.10 -19.20 -9.48
C SER A 83 1.14 -19.05 -8.59
N GLY A 84 1.04 -19.47 -7.33
CA GLY A 84 2.15 -19.62 -6.40
C GLY A 84 1.61 -20.11 -5.06
N GLY A 85 1.98 -21.32 -4.64
CA GLY A 85 1.61 -21.85 -3.31
C GLY A 85 2.06 -20.88 -2.23
N TYR A 86 1.31 -20.64 -1.15
CA TYR A 86 0.53 -21.53 -0.32
C TYR A 86 -0.85 -20.91 -0.02
N LEU A 87 -1.89 -21.74 -0.03
CA LEU A 87 -3.32 -21.44 0.07
C LEU A 87 -3.94 -20.82 -1.18
N THR A 88 -4.72 -21.65 -1.89
CA THR A 88 -5.59 -21.18 -2.95
C THR A 88 -6.61 -20.20 -2.35
N GLN A 89 -7.02 -19.18 -3.10
CA GLN A 89 -8.14 -18.30 -2.74
C GLN A 89 -9.39 -19.11 -2.32
N GLN A 90 -9.56 -20.28 -2.92
CA GLN A 90 -10.61 -21.24 -2.57
C GLN A 90 -10.46 -21.78 -1.14
N GLY A 91 -9.24 -22.01 -0.66
CA GLY A 91 -8.97 -22.43 0.72
C GLY A 91 -9.36 -21.35 1.74
N ILE A 92 -8.98 -20.10 1.50
CA ILE A 92 -9.34 -18.99 2.40
C ILE A 92 -10.86 -18.78 2.41
N LEU A 93 -11.51 -18.79 1.23
CA LEU A 93 -12.97 -18.73 1.13
C LEU A 93 -13.65 -19.89 1.87
N ALA A 94 -13.15 -21.12 1.72
CA ALA A 94 -13.67 -22.30 2.41
C ALA A 94 -13.55 -22.16 3.93
N CYS A 95 -12.43 -21.65 4.44
CA CYS A 95 -12.25 -21.36 5.86
C CYS A 95 -13.28 -20.33 6.36
N LEU A 96 -13.48 -19.24 5.62
CA LEU A 96 -14.44 -18.20 5.98
C LEU A 96 -15.89 -18.71 5.96
N LEU A 97 -16.23 -19.52 4.95
CA LEU A 97 -17.54 -20.17 4.84
C LEU A 97 -17.79 -21.14 6.00
N LEU A 98 -16.81 -21.98 6.32
CA LEU A 98 -16.91 -22.93 7.43
C LEU A 98 -17.15 -22.19 8.75
N LEU A 99 -16.33 -21.16 9.05
CA LEU A 99 -16.46 -20.38 10.28
C LEU A 99 -17.78 -19.61 10.35
N TYR A 100 -18.28 -19.11 9.23
CA TYR A 100 -19.56 -18.41 9.18
C TYR A 100 -20.76 -19.34 9.41
N ARG A 101 -20.69 -20.59 8.94
CA ARG A 101 -21.76 -21.60 9.03
C ARG A 101 -21.81 -22.34 10.36
N LEU A 102 -20.91 -22.06 11.31
CA LEU A 102 -20.95 -22.67 12.64
C LEU A 102 -22.28 -22.41 13.35
N SER A 103 -22.75 -23.44 14.09
CA SER A 103 -23.92 -23.31 14.94
C SER A 103 -23.68 -22.31 16.07
N ASP A 104 -24.74 -21.74 16.64
CA ASP A 104 -24.62 -20.78 17.76
C ASP A 104 -23.86 -21.37 18.95
N GLN A 105 -24.02 -22.66 19.20
CA GLN A 105 -23.34 -23.37 20.28
C GLN A 105 -21.83 -23.49 20.01
N GLU A 106 -21.43 -23.77 18.77
CA GLU A 106 -20.02 -23.84 18.36
C GLU A 106 -19.37 -22.45 18.36
N VAL A 107 -20.08 -21.44 17.84
CA VAL A 107 -19.64 -20.04 17.90
C VAL A 107 -19.33 -19.63 19.34
N GLY A 108 -20.21 -19.96 20.29
CA GLY A 108 -19.99 -19.67 21.71
C GLY A 108 -18.72 -20.29 22.28
N ARG A 109 -18.34 -21.50 21.84
CA ARG A 109 -17.11 -22.17 22.30
C ARG A 109 -15.84 -21.53 21.75
N TRP A 110 -15.90 -21.04 20.52
CA TRP A 110 -14.75 -20.49 19.80
C TRP A 110 -14.66 -18.95 19.85
N GLN A 111 -15.64 -18.30 20.49
CA GLN A 111 -15.72 -16.84 20.62
C GLN A 111 -14.46 -16.21 21.19
N TRP A 112 -13.89 -16.81 22.24
CA TRP A 112 -12.67 -16.31 22.85
C TRP A 112 -11.48 -16.36 21.89
N VAL A 113 -11.33 -17.40 21.07
CA VAL A 113 -10.23 -17.52 20.10
C VAL A 113 -10.31 -16.40 19.06
N MET A 114 -11.49 -16.15 18.53
CA MET A 114 -11.70 -15.07 17.56
C MET A 114 -11.39 -13.69 18.20
N ILE A 115 -11.86 -13.43 19.42
CA ILE A 115 -11.62 -12.17 20.15
C ILE A 115 -10.15 -12.00 20.56
N SER A 116 -9.46 -13.07 20.93
CA SER A 116 -8.09 -13.02 21.45
C SER A 116 -7.01 -13.03 20.37
N TYR A 117 -7.27 -13.60 19.19
CA TYR A 117 -6.23 -13.81 18.17
C TYR A 117 -6.51 -13.07 16.86
N LEU A 118 -7.70 -13.24 16.29
CA LEU A 118 -8.03 -12.66 14.98
C LEU A 118 -8.40 -11.18 15.10
N TYR A 119 -9.27 -10.84 16.06
CA TYR A 119 -9.76 -9.49 16.25
C TYR A 119 -8.66 -8.45 16.55
N PRO A 120 -7.66 -8.72 17.42
CA PRO A 120 -6.59 -7.77 17.68
C PRO A 120 -5.70 -7.55 16.46
N ARG A 121 -5.52 -8.56 15.58
CA ARG A 121 -4.85 -8.38 14.30
C ARG A 121 -5.66 -7.45 13.38
N LEU A 122 -6.98 -7.62 13.32
CA LEU A 122 -7.86 -6.74 12.53
C LEU A 122 -7.92 -5.31 13.08
N GLN A 123 -7.86 -5.13 14.40
CA GLN A 123 -7.78 -3.80 15.02
C GLN A 123 -6.44 -3.10 14.78
N ARG A 124 -5.38 -3.88 14.55
CA ARG A 124 -4.05 -3.37 14.16
C ARG A 124 -3.94 -3.08 12.67
N LEU A 125 -4.83 -3.62 11.84
CA LEU A 125 -4.99 -3.11 10.49
C LEU A 125 -5.42 -1.64 10.62
N PRO A 126 -4.77 -0.70 9.91
CA PRO A 126 -5.07 0.72 10.05
C PRO A 126 -6.58 0.93 9.92
N ALA A 127 -7.19 1.45 10.99
CA ALA A 127 -8.62 1.63 11.08
C ALA A 127 -9.05 2.65 10.03
N MET A 128 -9.43 2.16 8.84
CA MET A 128 -10.09 2.94 7.81
C MET A 128 -11.46 3.36 8.36
N ARG A 129 -11.48 4.51 9.04
CA ARG A 129 -12.72 5.27 9.15
C ARG A 129 -13.20 5.50 7.72
N PRO A 130 -14.51 5.37 7.44
CA PRO A 130 -15.02 5.82 6.15
C PRO A 130 -14.56 7.26 5.91
N PRO A 131 -14.28 7.64 4.67
CA PRO A 131 -13.97 9.03 4.38
C PRO A 131 -15.12 9.90 4.93
N PRO A 132 -14.82 10.96 5.71
CA PRO A 132 -15.82 11.99 5.93
C PRO A 132 -16.28 12.48 4.53
N PRO A 133 -17.58 12.58 4.27
CA PRO A 133 -18.07 13.05 2.99
C PRO A 133 -17.50 14.46 2.74
N GLY A 134 -16.70 14.62 1.67
CA GLY A 134 -16.20 15.92 1.24
C GLY A 134 -14.69 16.09 1.01
N SER A 135 -13.81 15.10 1.23
CA SER A 135 -12.39 15.28 0.87
C SER A 135 -12.15 15.01 -0.63
N LYS A 136 -12.48 15.98 -1.49
CA LYS A 136 -12.32 15.86 -2.93
C LYS A 136 -10.86 15.71 -3.39
N LYS A 137 -9.88 16.15 -2.59
CA LYS A 137 -8.47 16.24 -3.00
C LYS A 137 -7.83 14.92 -3.44
N CYS A 138 -8.22 13.79 -2.83
CA CYS A 138 -7.68 12.47 -3.19
C CYS A 138 -8.21 12.01 -4.57
N HIS A 139 -9.53 12.10 -4.78
CA HIS A 139 -10.12 11.82 -6.10
C HIS A 139 -9.61 12.81 -7.16
N GLU A 140 -9.56 14.11 -6.85
CA GLU A 140 -9.00 15.13 -7.76
C GLU A 140 -7.56 14.78 -8.16
N PHE A 141 -6.72 14.35 -7.21
CA PHE A 141 -5.36 13.90 -7.49
C PHE A 141 -5.32 12.68 -8.43
N LEU A 142 -6.11 11.65 -8.15
CA LEU A 142 -6.13 10.42 -8.95
C LEU A 142 -6.78 10.64 -10.34
N ASP A 143 -7.83 11.45 -10.44
CA ASP A 143 -8.48 11.84 -11.69
C ASP A 143 -7.53 12.64 -12.59
N GLU A 144 -6.75 13.55 -12.01
CA GLU A 144 -5.71 14.28 -12.74
C GLU A 144 -4.58 13.37 -13.19
N LEU A 145 -4.14 12.47 -12.30
CA LEU A 145 -3.12 11.47 -12.63
C LEU A 145 -3.58 10.56 -13.78
N GLN A 146 -4.85 10.15 -13.79
CA GLN A 146 -5.42 9.34 -14.86
C GLN A 146 -5.39 10.04 -16.22
N LYS A 147 -5.59 11.37 -16.26
CA LYS A 147 -5.52 12.15 -17.51
C LYS A 147 -4.11 12.20 -18.11
N GLU A 148 -3.08 12.08 -17.28
CA GLU A 148 -1.67 12.12 -17.70
C GLU A 148 -1.13 10.76 -18.16
N LEU A 149 -1.84 9.64 -17.93
CA LEU A 149 -1.32 8.29 -18.17
C LEU A 149 -0.78 8.06 -19.60
N ARG A 150 -1.42 8.67 -20.60
CA ARG A 150 -0.95 8.58 -21.98
C ARG A 150 0.41 9.24 -22.18
N LEU A 151 0.63 10.40 -21.56
CA LEU A 151 1.89 11.13 -21.65
C LEU A 151 2.98 10.43 -20.85
N ILE A 152 2.66 9.95 -19.65
CA ILE A 152 3.55 9.12 -18.82
C ILE A 152 4.01 7.91 -19.63
N LYS A 153 3.07 7.15 -20.21
CA LYS A 153 3.39 5.98 -21.03
C LYS A 153 4.31 6.34 -22.20
N THR A 154 3.94 7.36 -22.97
CA THR A 154 4.75 7.81 -24.12
C THR A 154 6.17 8.21 -23.68
N PHE A 155 6.31 8.86 -22.53
CA PHE A 155 7.60 9.24 -22.00
C PHE A 155 8.46 8.03 -21.62
N PHE A 156 7.88 6.98 -21.04
CA PHE A 156 8.60 5.76 -20.64
C PHE A 156 8.59 4.64 -21.69
N ASP A 157 8.10 4.90 -22.91
CA ASP A 157 8.21 3.94 -24.03
C ASP A 157 9.66 3.80 -24.52
N ASP A 158 10.54 4.76 -24.19
CA ASP A 158 12.00 4.66 -24.41
C ASP A 158 12.77 4.63 -23.08
N ASP A 159 13.94 4.01 -23.11
CA ASP A 159 14.89 4.01 -21.99
C ASP A 159 15.39 5.42 -21.65
N ARG A 160 15.31 5.77 -20.36
CA ARG A 160 15.68 7.09 -19.80
C ARG A 160 16.94 7.06 -18.95
N SER A 161 17.70 5.95 -18.95
CA SER A 161 18.93 5.79 -18.18
C SER A 161 19.99 6.86 -18.48
N TYR A 162 20.03 7.38 -19.72
CA TYR A 162 20.97 8.45 -20.10
C TYR A 162 20.79 9.73 -19.27
N LEU A 163 19.56 10.06 -18.86
CA LEU A 163 19.28 11.24 -18.04
C LEU A 163 19.94 11.12 -16.66
N ILE A 164 20.00 9.90 -16.11
CA ILE A 164 20.60 9.62 -14.80
C ILE A 164 22.11 9.84 -14.88
N MET A 165 22.75 9.28 -15.93
CA MET A 165 24.19 9.45 -16.17
C MET A 165 24.56 10.93 -16.40
N GLU A 166 23.74 11.67 -17.14
CA GLU A 166 23.94 13.11 -17.33
C GLU A 166 23.82 13.92 -16.05
N LEU A 167 22.91 13.54 -15.13
CA LEU A 167 22.76 14.21 -13.85
C LEU A 167 24.02 14.07 -12.99
N ALA A 168 24.61 12.87 -12.98
CA ALA A 168 25.82 12.58 -12.22
C ALA A 168 27.02 13.44 -12.66
N GLY A 169 27.12 13.74 -13.96
CA GLY A 169 28.15 14.64 -14.48
C GLY A 169 27.99 16.12 -14.09
N LYS A 170 26.86 16.52 -13.50
CA LYS A 170 26.53 17.93 -13.19
C LYS A 170 26.75 18.31 -11.72
N GLY A 171 27.06 17.35 -10.84
CA GLY A 171 27.30 17.60 -9.41
C GLY A 171 26.72 16.49 -8.53
N ASP A 172 26.46 16.81 -7.26
CA ASP A 172 25.89 15.86 -6.30
C ASP A 172 24.49 15.35 -6.75
N PRO A 173 24.36 14.09 -7.19
CA PRO A 173 23.11 13.57 -7.75
C PRO A 173 21.97 13.58 -6.72
N ARG A 174 22.31 13.53 -5.42
CA ARG A 174 21.33 13.52 -4.32
C ARG A 174 20.51 14.81 -4.28
N VAL A 175 21.11 15.95 -4.66
CA VAL A 175 20.46 17.26 -4.54
C VAL A 175 20.25 17.98 -5.87
N ALA A 176 20.92 17.56 -6.94
CA ALA A 176 20.92 18.24 -8.24
C ALA A 176 19.51 18.37 -8.85
N ALA A 177 18.63 17.37 -8.66
CA ALA A 177 17.28 17.38 -9.23
C ALA A 177 16.18 17.87 -8.25
N LEU A 178 16.52 18.24 -7.00
CA LEU A 178 15.53 18.55 -5.95
C LEU A 178 14.82 19.90 -6.10
N SER A 179 15.15 20.70 -7.11
CA SER A 179 14.49 21.99 -7.36
C SER A 179 14.11 22.15 -8.82
N PRO A 180 13.22 21.29 -9.34
CA PRO A 180 12.75 21.50 -10.70
C PRO A 180 11.92 22.80 -10.75
N PRO A 181 11.87 23.51 -11.88
CA PRO A 181 11.03 24.70 -12.04
C PRO A 181 9.54 24.33 -12.09
N ARG A 182 8.63 25.31 -11.97
CA ARG A 182 7.18 25.05 -12.10
C ARG A 182 6.81 24.46 -13.46
N THR A 183 7.51 24.89 -14.51
CA THR A 183 7.38 24.44 -15.90
C THR A 183 8.34 23.29 -16.21
N ALA A 184 8.63 22.43 -15.24
CA ALA A 184 9.60 21.35 -15.40
C ALA A 184 9.16 20.36 -16.50
N SER A 185 10.13 19.93 -17.31
CA SER A 185 9.91 18.86 -18.28
C SER A 185 9.71 17.51 -17.57
N TYR A 186 9.18 16.52 -18.28
CA TYR A 186 9.08 15.15 -17.77
C TYR A 186 10.45 14.58 -17.38
N GLU A 187 11.52 14.91 -18.10
CA GLU A 187 12.89 14.52 -17.76
C GLU A 187 13.32 15.06 -16.39
N GLN A 188 13.05 16.34 -16.13
CA GLN A 188 13.36 16.97 -14.84
C GLN A 188 12.52 16.39 -13.70
N LEU A 189 11.25 16.09 -13.97
CA LEU A 189 10.36 15.47 -12.99
C LEU A 189 10.75 14.02 -12.71
N PHE A 190 11.20 13.27 -13.72
CA PHE A 190 11.72 11.91 -13.58
C PHE A 190 12.94 11.87 -12.66
N LEU A 191 13.94 12.74 -12.91
CA LEU A 191 15.12 12.83 -12.05
C LEU A 191 14.74 13.26 -10.62
N PHE A 192 13.77 14.16 -10.48
CA PHE A 192 13.22 14.52 -9.18
C PHE A 192 12.57 13.34 -8.46
N THR A 193 11.78 12.52 -9.16
CA THR A 193 11.17 11.29 -8.62
C THR A 193 12.24 10.34 -8.08
N LEU A 194 13.34 10.13 -8.80
CA LEU A 194 14.46 9.29 -8.36
C LEU A 194 15.13 9.84 -7.10
N SER A 195 15.48 11.14 -7.07
CA SER A 195 16.09 11.75 -5.89
C SER A 195 15.17 11.71 -4.66
N VAL A 196 13.87 11.95 -4.87
CA VAL A 196 12.86 11.88 -3.81
C VAL A 196 12.74 10.46 -3.25
N ARG A 197 12.69 9.45 -4.12
CA ARG A 197 12.64 8.04 -3.73
C ARG A 197 13.90 7.60 -2.99
N TYR A 198 15.08 8.01 -3.47
CA TYR A 198 16.37 7.78 -2.81
C TYR A 198 16.35 8.29 -1.37
N HIS A 199 15.93 9.53 -1.17
CA HIS A 199 15.87 10.13 0.17
C HIS A 199 14.87 9.42 1.08
N ALA A 200 13.69 9.05 0.58
CA ALA A 200 12.68 8.33 1.36
C ALA A 200 13.19 6.95 1.83
N ARG A 201 13.77 6.17 0.91
CA ARG A 201 14.37 4.86 1.20
C ARG A 201 15.52 4.96 2.19
N THR A 202 16.46 5.89 1.96
CA THR A 202 17.63 6.09 2.83
C THR A 202 17.21 6.56 4.22
N TYR A 203 16.24 7.47 4.31
CA TYR A 203 15.68 7.92 5.57
C TYR A 203 15.04 6.77 6.33
N ARG A 204 14.18 5.98 5.67
CA ARG A 204 13.54 4.82 6.29
C ARG A 204 14.58 3.82 6.79
N ALA A 205 15.58 3.49 5.99
CA ALA A 205 16.65 2.56 6.40
C ALA A 205 17.47 3.09 7.61
N ALA A 206 17.65 4.40 7.72
CA ALA A 206 18.40 5.01 8.81
C ALA A 206 17.61 5.17 10.11
N PHE A 207 16.27 5.25 10.05
CA PHE A 207 15.40 5.63 11.18
C PHE A 207 14.21 4.68 11.40
N LEU A 208 14.26 3.47 10.83
CA LEU A 208 13.16 2.47 10.86
C LEU A 208 12.66 2.18 12.28
N ASP A 209 13.56 2.09 13.25
CA ASP A 209 13.24 1.72 14.63
C ASP A 209 12.67 2.88 15.46
N MET A 210 12.77 4.13 14.99
CA MET A 210 12.42 5.32 15.78
C MET A 210 11.12 6.02 15.35
N ASP A 211 10.81 6.06 14.05
CA ASP A 211 9.66 6.84 13.57
C ASP A 211 8.31 6.08 13.69
N GLY A 212 8.33 4.74 13.75
CA GLY A 212 7.15 3.93 13.45
C GLY A 212 6.62 4.24 12.04
N ASP A 213 5.82 3.36 11.44
CA ASP A 213 5.32 3.54 10.06
C ASP A 213 4.34 4.74 9.87
N ARG A 214 4.28 5.72 10.80
CA ARG A 214 3.32 6.82 10.74
C ARG A 214 3.83 7.96 9.85
N LEU A 215 3.15 8.16 8.72
CA LEU A 215 3.21 9.41 7.98
C LEU A 215 2.76 10.56 8.90
N HIS A 216 3.68 11.45 9.27
CA HIS A 216 3.31 12.65 10.02
C HIS A 216 2.48 13.59 9.15
N ASP A 217 1.28 13.94 9.62
CA ASP A 217 0.43 14.93 8.96
C ASP A 217 1.13 16.28 8.88
N SER A 218 0.89 16.99 7.78
CA SER A 218 1.44 18.32 7.47
C SER A 218 1.09 19.44 8.47
N GLY A 219 0.37 19.13 9.56
CA GLY A 219 0.04 20.04 10.65
C GLY A 219 0.76 19.76 11.98
N SER A 220 1.47 18.64 12.11
CA SER A 220 2.23 18.34 13.34
C SER A 220 3.61 18.99 13.28
N ARG A 221 3.94 19.83 14.26
CA ARG A 221 5.28 20.41 14.45
C ARG A 221 6.33 19.39 14.90
N ALA A 222 6.01 18.09 14.91
CA ALA A 222 7.00 17.05 15.04
C ALA A 222 7.85 17.03 13.76
N HIS A 223 8.90 17.86 13.75
CA HIS A 223 10.05 17.64 12.91
C HIS A 223 10.56 16.26 13.31
N GLY A 224 10.22 15.21 12.55
CA GLY A 224 10.82 13.90 12.75
C GLY A 224 12.35 13.97 12.61
N HIS A 225 13.02 12.85 12.38
CA HIS A 225 14.48 12.83 12.28
C HIS A 225 15.04 13.43 10.98
N SER A 226 14.31 14.31 10.30
CA SER A 226 14.76 14.95 9.05
C SER A 226 15.99 15.84 9.28
N GLY A 227 16.08 16.51 10.43
CA GLY A 227 17.26 17.32 10.78
C GLY A 227 18.50 16.44 10.98
N GLU A 228 18.36 15.37 11.78
CA GLU A 228 19.41 14.37 11.99
C GLU A 228 19.82 13.70 10.68
N TYR A 229 18.87 13.39 9.80
CA TYR A 229 19.15 12.88 8.46
C TYR A 229 20.00 13.86 7.64
N ILE A 230 19.60 15.13 7.58
CA ILE A 230 20.31 16.16 6.83
C ILE A 230 21.74 16.33 7.34
N GLU A 231 21.93 16.35 8.66
CA GLU A 231 23.25 16.45 9.28
C GLU A 231 24.09 15.20 9.02
N LYS A 232 23.56 14.00 9.29
CA LYS A 232 24.24 12.70 9.12
C LYS A 232 24.77 12.48 7.72
N TYR A 233 24.05 12.94 6.69
CA TYR A 233 24.43 12.74 5.29
C TYR A 233 25.10 13.97 4.64
N GLY A 234 25.45 15.00 5.42
CA GLY A 234 26.16 16.19 4.94
C GLY A 234 25.35 17.06 3.98
N LEU A 235 24.03 17.12 4.17
CA LEU A 235 23.08 17.76 3.24
C LEU A 235 22.68 19.18 3.67
N SER A 236 23.30 19.74 4.71
CA SER A 236 22.96 21.04 5.30
C SER A 236 22.86 22.20 4.30
N PRO A 237 23.73 22.33 3.27
CA PRO A 237 23.59 23.38 2.25
C PRO A 237 22.29 23.28 1.42
N SER A 238 21.62 22.12 1.46
CA SER A 238 20.39 21.83 0.73
C SER A 238 19.24 21.43 1.65
N ALA A 239 19.32 21.78 2.94
CA ALA A 239 18.39 21.32 3.98
C ALA A 239 16.91 21.51 3.59
N ASP A 240 16.52 22.69 3.10
CA ASP A 240 15.13 22.97 2.71
C ASP A 240 14.65 22.10 1.55
N ARG A 241 15.52 21.88 0.55
CA ARG A 241 15.22 21.09 -0.64
C ARG A 241 15.06 19.62 -0.28
N VAL A 242 15.96 19.10 0.56
CA VAL A 242 15.92 17.71 1.06
C VAL A 242 14.73 17.51 1.98
N GLY A 243 14.42 18.45 2.87
CA GLY A 243 13.24 18.39 3.73
C GLY A 243 11.92 18.40 2.95
N TYR A 244 11.85 19.15 1.84
CA TYR A 244 10.72 19.07 0.91
C TYR A 244 10.66 17.71 0.19
N ALA A 245 11.80 17.23 -0.30
CA ALA A 245 11.90 15.92 -0.96
C ALA A 245 11.45 14.77 -0.05
N LEU A 246 11.90 14.74 1.21
CA LEU A 246 11.49 13.74 2.20
C LEU A 246 9.97 13.75 2.45
N ARG A 247 9.33 14.92 2.51
CA ARG A 247 7.88 15.02 2.70
C ARG A 247 7.08 14.44 1.54
N ILE A 248 7.54 14.65 0.31
CA ILE A 248 6.92 14.04 -0.88
C ILE A 248 7.25 12.54 -0.92
N GLY A 249 8.51 12.20 -0.74
CA GLY A 249 9.03 10.85 -0.90
C GLY A 249 8.43 9.86 0.08
N ARG A 250 8.22 10.26 1.34
CA ARG A 250 7.51 9.41 2.31
C ARG A 250 6.07 9.10 1.88
N LYS A 251 5.36 10.08 1.33
CA LYS A 251 3.98 9.88 0.84
C LYS A 251 3.94 9.02 -0.41
N GLN A 252 4.84 9.30 -1.36
CA GLN A 252 5.03 8.49 -2.57
C GLN A 252 5.36 7.04 -2.21
N GLN A 253 6.31 6.83 -1.29
CA GLN A 253 6.68 5.52 -0.77
C GLN A 253 5.51 4.81 -0.10
N ALA A 254 4.71 5.52 0.70
CA ALA A 254 3.53 4.92 1.31
C ALA A 254 2.49 4.47 0.29
N VAL A 255 2.24 5.25 -0.77
CA VAL A 255 1.35 4.82 -1.86
C VAL A 255 1.92 3.58 -2.54
N GLU A 256 3.19 3.61 -2.92
CA GLU A 256 3.87 2.49 -3.57
C GLU A 256 3.83 1.19 -2.76
N GLU A 257 4.14 1.26 -1.47
CA GLU A 257 4.09 0.11 -0.57
C GLU A 257 2.65 -0.36 -0.37
N GLY A 258 1.72 0.58 -0.22
CA GLY A 258 0.30 0.29 -0.08
C GLY A 258 -0.31 -0.42 -1.29
N VAL A 259 0.22 -0.20 -2.49
CA VAL A 259 -0.21 -0.88 -3.72
C VAL A 259 0.74 -2.01 -4.16
N SER A 260 1.88 -2.16 -3.51
CA SER A 260 2.93 -3.14 -3.83
C SER A 260 3.45 -3.10 -5.27
N LEU A 261 3.59 -1.90 -5.85
CA LEU A 261 4.07 -1.69 -7.22
C LEU A 261 5.09 -0.56 -7.27
N SER A 262 6.38 -0.88 -7.50
CA SER A 262 7.46 0.10 -7.57
C SER A 262 7.21 1.17 -8.63
N GLY A 263 6.67 0.77 -9.79
CA GLY A 263 6.36 1.65 -10.92
C GLY A 263 5.32 2.74 -10.62
N MET A 264 4.58 2.63 -9.51
CA MET A 264 3.68 3.69 -9.04
C MET A 264 4.41 5.03 -8.83
N SER A 265 5.68 4.98 -8.43
CA SER A 265 6.53 6.17 -8.35
C SER A 265 6.69 6.89 -9.69
N LEU A 266 6.90 6.16 -10.79
CA LEU A 266 7.01 6.73 -12.15
C LEU A 266 5.68 7.23 -12.66
N VAL A 267 4.60 6.51 -12.35
CA VAL A 267 3.25 6.97 -12.70
C VAL A 267 2.95 8.29 -12.01
N MET A 268 3.28 8.45 -10.73
CA MET A 268 3.05 9.71 -10.00
C MET A 268 3.99 10.86 -10.37
N THR A 269 5.03 10.67 -11.20
CA THR A 269 6.02 11.69 -11.58
C THR A 269 5.45 13.08 -11.93
N PRO A 270 4.45 13.23 -12.83
CA PRO A 270 3.91 14.56 -13.17
C PRO A 270 3.18 15.22 -11.99
N MET A 271 2.74 14.43 -11.01
CA MET A 271 1.96 14.87 -9.86
C MET A 271 2.73 14.79 -8.54
N SER A 272 4.02 14.43 -8.52
CA SER A 272 4.81 14.24 -7.29
C SER A 272 4.76 15.47 -6.38
N ARG A 273 4.71 16.69 -6.91
CA ARG A 273 4.58 17.91 -6.08
C ARG A 273 3.23 18.04 -5.40
N LYS A 274 2.15 17.54 -6.01
CA LYS A 274 0.80 17.60 -5.45
C LYS A 274 0.64 16.69 -4.23
N LEU A 275 1.46 15.63 -4.13
CA LEU A 275 1.54 14.80 -2.92
C LEU A 275 1.87 15.62 -1.67
N HIS A 276 2.59 16.75 -1.81
CA HIS A 276 2.85 17.63 -0.68
C HIS A 276 1.56 18.11 0.02
N ALA A 277 0.50 18.36 -0.75
CA ALA A 277 -0.77 18.88 -0.25
C ALA A 277 -1.73 17.82 0.32
N LEU A 278 -1.46 16.53 0.07
CA LEU A 278 -2.27 15.43 0.58
C LEU A 278 -1.94 15.13 2.04
N THR A 279 -2.95 15.01 2.90
CA THR A 279 -2.78 14.53 4.28
C THR A 279 -2.48 13.03 4.32
N SER A 280 -2.00 12.49 5.44
CA SER A 280 -1.78 11.04 5.57
C SER A 280 -3.08 10.25 5.34
N LEU A 281 -4.20 10.78 5.83
CA LEU A 281 -5.53 10.23 5.58
C LEU A 281 -5.91 10.22 4.07
N GLU A 282 -5.47 11.22 3.30
CA GLU A 282 -5.71 11.26 1.84
C GLU A 282 -4.81 10.29 1.07
N ILE A 283 -3.61 10.01 1.59
CA ILE A 283 -2.73 8.96 1.06
C ILE A 283 -3.33 7.58 1.32
N ASP A 284 -3.79 7.31 2.54
CA ASP A 284 -4.47 6.05 2.87
C ASP A 284 -5.71 5.83 1.98
N LYS A 285 -6.50 6.90 1.73
CA LYS A 285 -7.62 6.85 0.79
C LYS A 285 -7.18 6.53 -0.63
N ALA A 286 -6.09 7.14 -1.11
CA ALA A 286 -5.58 6.89 -2.45
C ALA A 286 -5.19 5.41 -2.61
N ILE A 287 -4.50 4.86 -1.62
CA ILE A 287 -4.12 3.44 -1.58
C ILE A 287 -5.37 2.55 -1.68
N CYS A 288 -6.43 2.84 -0.92
CA CYS A 288 -7.64 2.03 -1.00
C CYS A 288 -8.37 2.15 -2.33
N LEU A 289 -8.46 3.34 -2.92
CA LEU A 289 -9.04 3.54 -4.25
C LEU A 289 -8.26 2.80 -5.35
N LEU A 290 -6.94 2.73 -5.23
CA LEU A 290 -6.05 2.05 -6.16
C LEU A 290 -6.03 0.53 -5.98
N ALA A 291 -5.69 0.04 -4.78
CA ALA A 291 -5.41 -1.38 -4.54
C ALA A 291 -6.63 -2.18 -4.07
N VAL A 292 -7.55 -1.57 -3.31
CA VAL A 292 -8.69 -2.29 -2.70
C VAL A 292 -9.92 -2.22 -3.60
N PHE A 293 -10.29 -1.02 -4.05
CA PHE A 293 -11.47 -0.83 -4.88
C PHE A 293 -11.16 -0.94 -6.38
N ASN A 294 -9.88 -0.83 -6.77
CA ASN A 294 -9.44 -0.85 -8.16
C ASN A 294 -10.21 0.13 -9.05
N GLU A 295 -10.59 1.30 -8.52
CA GLU A 295 -11.35 2.32 -9.26
C GLU A 295 -10.52 2.97 -10.38
N TYR A 296 -9.19 2.90 -10.25
CA TYR A 296 -8.24 3.47 -11.19
C TYR A 296 -7.36 2.37 -11.81
N GLU A 297 -8.00 1.34 -12.38
CA GLU A 297 -7.34 0.17 -12.98
C GLU A 297 -6.23 0.55 -13.98
N GLN A 298 -6.42 1.61 -14.75
CA GLN A 298 -5.42 2.08 -15.73
C GLN A 298 -4.13 2.59 -15.06
N ILE A 299 -4.25 3.23 -13.89
CA ILE A 299 -3.10 3.67 -13.10
C ILE A 299 -2.35 2.43 -12.59
N MET A 300 -3.08 1.44 -12.06
CA MET A 300 -2.50 0.18 -11.58
C MET A 300 -1.83 -0.62 -12.70
N GLY A 301 -2.47 -0.72 -13.86
CA GLY A 301 -1.94 -1.40 -15.04
C GLY A 301 -0.64 -0.77 -15.55
N LEU A 302 -0.59 0.56 -15.67
CA LEU A 302 0.65 1.25 -16.06
C LEU A 302 1.73 1.14 -14.98
N SER A 303 1.36 1.19 -13.70
CA SER A 303 2.31 1.04 -12.58
C SER A 303 2.97 -0.35 -12.59
N CYS A 304 2.19 -1.40 -12.85
CA CYS A 304 2.70 -2.76 -13.01
C CYS A 304 3.67 -2.85 -14.20
N TYR A 305 3.29 -2.31 -15.35
CA TYR A 305 4.14 -2.27 -16.54
C TYR A 305 5.49 -1.56 -16.28
N LEU A 306 5.50 -0.43 -15.58
CA LEU A 306 6.69 0.38 -15.30
C LEU A 306 7.51 -0.06 -14.08
N SER A 307 7.08 -1.09 -13.35
CA SER A 307 7.78 -1.53 -12.14
C SER A 307 9.22 -2.02 -12.39
N PRO A 308 9.48 -2.87 -13.42
CA PRO A 308 10.85 -3.27 -13.75
C PRO A 308 11.76 -2.08 -14.08
N ASP A 309 11.24 -1.11 -14.84
CA ASP A 309 11.99 0.08 -15.23
C ASP A 309 12.33 0.96 -14.03
N MET A 310 11.36 1.17 -13.13
CA MET A 310 11.59 1.92 -11.90
C MET A 310 12.70 1.31 -11.04
N ASP A 311 12.71 0.00 -10.88
CA ASP A 311 13.73 -0.68 -10.08
C ASP A 311 15.11 -0.58 -10.75
N SER A 312 15.19 -0.78 -12.07
CA SER A 312 16.41 -0.56 -12.86
C SER A 312 16.93 0.88 -12.77
N TYR A 313 16.07 1.88 -12.99
CA TYR A 313 16.45 3.29 -12.90
C TYR A 313 16.93 3.68 -11.50
N GLN A 314 16.31 3.14 -10.44
CA GLN A 314 16.75 3.42 -9.09
C GLN A 314 18.09 2.76 -8.79
N GLU A 315 18.35 1.55 -9.26
CA GLU A 315 19.66 0.88 -9.12
C GLU A 315 20.80 1.68 -9.80
N ILE A 316 20.54 2.19 -11.00
CA ILE A 316 21.49 3.06 -11.72
C ILE A 316 21.71 4.34 -10.92
N PHE A 317 20.64 5.00 -10.46
CA PHE A 317 20.73 6.23 -9.68
C PHE A 317 21.51 6.02 -8.36
N ASP A 318 21.24 4.93 -7.65
CA ASP A 318 21.91 4.59 -6.39
C ASP A 318 23.41 4.33 -6.62
N SER A 319 23.75 3.68 -7.74
CA SER A 319 25.14 3.44 -8.16
C SER A 319 25.88 4.75 -8.47
N GLU A 320 25.24 5.68 -9.18
CA GLU A 320 25.83 6.98 -9.49
C GLU A 320 26.03 7.84 -8.22
N VAL A 321 25.09 7.78 -7.27
CA VAL A 321 25.28 8.42 -5.96
C VAL A 321 26.47 7.81 -5.21
N ALA A 322 26.60 6.48 -5.21
CA ALA A 322 27.72 5.80 -4.55
C ALA A 322 29.07 6.16 -5.19
N ASN A 323 29.13 6.21 -6.52
CA ASN A 323 30.31 6.61 -7.27
C ASN A 323 30.73 8.05 -6.94
N TRP A 324 29.78 8.99 -6.93
CA TRP A 324 30.03 10.39 -6.59
C TRP A 324 30.56 10.55 -5.15
N LEU A 325 29.95 9.83 -4.19
CA LEU A 325 30.40 9.83 -2.80
C LEU A 325 31.80 9.22 -2.63
N ALA A 326 32.15 8.21 -3.43
CA ALA A 326 33.48 7.63 -3.41
C ALA A 326 34.53 8.63 -3.93
N GLN A 327 34.24 9.36 -5.02
CA GLN A 327 35.16 10.33 -5.61
C GLN A 327 35.43 11.52 -4.67
N THR A 328 34.37 12.10 -4.11
CA THR A 328 34.44 13.29 -3.24
C THR A 328 35.04 13.04 -1.85
N ARG A 329 35.22 11.78 -1.42
CA ARG A 329 35.93 11.45 -0.17
C ARG A 329 37.45 11.50 -0.30
N TYR A 330 37.98 11.56 -1.52
CA TYR A 330 39.42 11.61 -1.80
C TYR A 330 39.94 13.01 -2.13
N ASP A 331 39.05 14.01 -2.20
CA ASP A 331 39.37 15.43 -2.41
C ASP A 331 39.34 16.21 -1.08
#